data_AF-A0AAF3EVG6-F1
#
_entry.id   AF-A0AAF3EVG6-F1
#
_cell.length_a   1.000
_cell.length_b   1.000
_cell.length_c   1.000
_cell.angle_alpha   90.00
_cell.angle_beta   90.00
_cell.angle_gamma   90.00
#
_symmetry.space_group_name_H-M   'P 1'
#
loop_
_entity.id
_entity.type
_entity.pdbx_description
1 polymer ?
#
loop_
_entity_poly.entity_id
_entity_poly.type
_entity_poly.pdbx_seq_one_letter_code
_entity_poly.pdbx_strand_id
1 'polypeptide(L)'
;MPRHSATFILVKDAAGFEIVDDYYLVIYPNTNVRVPIGKNLSPELQAICAKVIEMPSAERLEMLQNATNAWDGEMKQETKHANMKPIENGKIVPYSGWACEEAGCGLTENLWLNLIDGAIRCGRSQFISEGQKSKGNNHMKQYYDATGFPLVVKLGTIENETADVYSYDEDDAVIDPNLRSHLAHFGLDVDRLHKTEKSTLELELDMNQKCVTTKAAKA
;
A
#
# COMPACT_ATOMS: atom_id res chain seq x y z
N MET A 1 -14.65 3.14 37.76
CA MET A 1 -13.56 2.57 36.94
C MET A 1 -12.89 3.71 36.20
N PRO A 2 -11.57 3.91 36.29
CA PRO A 2 -10.92 5.01 35.58
C PRO A 2 -10.89 4.68 34.09
N ARG A 3 -11.57 5.51 33.29
CA ARG A 3 -11.45 5.49 31.83
C ARG A 3 -10.18 6.24 31.47
N HIS A 4 -9.23 5.56 30.84
CA HIS A 4 -8.05 6.20 30.26
C HIS A 4 -8.45 6.69 28.86
N SER A 5 -8.37 7.99 28.59
CA SER A 5 -8.58 8.56 27.26
C SER A 5 -7.29 9.17 26.76
N ALA A 6 -6.81 8.72 25.61
CA ALA A 6 -5.82 9.45 24.81
C ALA A 6 -6.58 10.44 23.91
N THR A 7 -6.08 11.68 23.78
CA THR A 7 -6.69 12.71 22.94
C THR A 7 -5.65 13.22 21.95
N PHE A 8 -5.97 13.15 20.67
CA PHE A 8 -5.14 13.59 19.56
C PHE A 8 -5.46 15.05 19.22
N ILE A 9 -4.44 15.85 18.84
CA ILE A 9 -4.64 17.20 18.30
C ILE A 9 -3.94 17.27 16.96
N LEU A 10 -4.71 17.55 15.91
CA LEU A 10 -4.19 17.83 14.57
C LEU A 10 -3.76 19.31 14.50
N VAL A 11 -2.50 19.57 14.15
CA VAL A 11 -2.01 20.92 13.86
C VAL A 11 -1.79 21.05 12.35
N LYS A 12 -2.33 22.11 11.76
CA LYS A 12 -2.24 22.42 10.33
C LYS A 12 -1.15 23.47 10.11
N ASP A 13 -0.15 23.18 9.29
CA ASP A 13 0.77 24.20 8.77
C ASP A 13 0.91 24.14 7.24
N ALA A 14 1.26 25.28 6.64
CA ALA A 14 0.92 25.67 5.27
C ALA A 14 1.88 25.20 4.16
N ALA A 15 2.67 24.14 4.35
CA ALA A 15 3.71 23.73 3.38
C ALA A 15 3.74 22.24 3.00
N GLY A 16 2.73 21.47 3.42
CA GLY A 16 2.69 20.01 3.27
C GLY A 16 2.23 19.37 4.56
N PHE A 17 1.57 18.23 4.47
CA PHE A 17 1.07 17.51 5.64
C PHE A 17 2.23 16.77 6.31
N GLU A 18 2.81 17.34 7.38
CA GLU A 18 3.68 16.61 8.28
C GLU A 18 2.85 16.08 9.46
N ILE A 19 2.61 14.76 9.47
CA ILE A 19 1.91 14.11 10.58
C ILE A 19 2.93 13.86 11.68
N VAL A 20 2.81 14.60 12.77
CA VAL A 20 3.62 14.43 13.97
C VAL A 20 2.77 13.77 15.05
N ASP A 21 3.14 12.54 15.42
CA ASP A 21 2.51 11.84 16.54
C ASP A 21 3.10 12.35 17.87
N ASP A 22 2.28 12.99 18.70
CA ASP A 22 2.67 13.48 20.04
C ASP A 22 2.09 12.56 21.13
N TYR A 23 2.97 11.94 21.92
CA TYR A 23 2.61 10.94 22.93
C TYR A 23 2.87 11.45 24.35
N TYR A 24 1.84 11.34 25.20
CA TYR A 24 1.93 11.73 26.60
C TYR A 24 1.04 10.86 27.48
N LEU A 25 1.42 10.76 28.75
CA LEU A 25 0.61 10.09 29.77
C LEU A 25 -0.36 11.09 30.41
N VAL A 26 -1.54 10.59 30.77
CA VAL A 26 -2.57 11.35 31.48
C VAL A 26 -3.02 10.52 32.67
N ILE A 27 -3.04 11.12 33.86
CA ILE A 27 -3.36 10.43 35.11
C ILE A 27 -4.69 10.97 35.64
N TYR A 28 -5.71 10.11 35.67
CA TYR A 28 -7.00 10.45 36.28
C TYR A 28 -6.83 10.76 37.78
N PRO A 29 -7.53 11.77 38.33
CA PRO A 29 -8.58 12.60 37.72
C PRO A 29 -8.09 13.79 36.91
N ASN A 30 -6.78 14.06 36.90
CA ASN A 30 -6.20 15.23 36.26
C ASN A 30 -6.00 15.00 34.76
N THR A 31 -7.11 14.96 34.02
CA THR A 31 -7.11 14.69 32.57
C THR A 31 -6.49 15.79 31.72
N ASN A 32 -6.31 16.99 32.29
CA ASN A 32 -5.77 18.15 31.59
C ASN A 32 -4.23 18.26 31.68
N VAL A 33 -3.59 17.40 32.48
CA VAL A 33 -2.14 17.41 32.66
C VAL A 33 -1.52 16.36 31.75
N ARG A 34 -0.67 16.83 30.83
CA ARG A 34 0.14 15.97 29.96
C ARG A 34 1.47 15.69 30.61
N VAL A 35 1.76 14.42 30.87
CA VAL A 35 3.04 13.98 31.43
C VAL A 35 3.90 13.46 30.27
N PRO A 36 5.05 14.08 29.96
CA PRO A 36 5.95 13.62 28.92
C PRO A 36 6.45 12.20 29.20
N ILE A 37 6.52 11.37 28.17
CA ILE A 37 7.11 10.03 28.25
C ILE A 37 8.64 10.20 28.24
N GLY A 38 9.24 10.34 29.42
CA GLY A 38 10.68 10.60 29.61
C GLY A 38 11.37 9.61 30.55
N LYS A 39 12.68 9.82 30.78
CA LYS A 39 13.55 8.95 31.61
C LYS A 39 13.15 8.85 33.10
N ASN A 40 12.15 9.62 33.54
CA ASN A 40 11.67 9.64 34.92
C ASN A 40 10.53 8.63 35.18
N LEU A 41 10.18 7.79 34.20
CA LEU A 41 9.24 6.70 34.35
C LEU A 41 9.93 5.45 34.89
N SER A 42 9.17 4.57 35.55
CA SER A 42 9.71 3.25 35.91
C SER A 42 10.06 2.45 34.63
N PRO A 43 11.05 1.56 34.69
CA PRO A 43 11.45 0.74 33.53
C PRO A 43 10.27 -0.04 32.92
N GLU A 44 9.36 -0.51 33.77
CA GLU A 44 8.16 -1.25 33.36
C GLU A 44 7.18 -0.37 32.57
N LEU A 45 6.89 0.83 33.07
CA LEU A 45 6.01 1.78 32.38
C LEU A 45 6.63 2.26 31.07
N GLN A 46 7.94 2.49 31.05
CA GLN A 46 8.64 2.90 29.85
C GLN A 46 8.58 1.81 28.77
N ALA A 47 8.74 0.54 29.13
CA ALA A 47 8.63 -0.59 28.21
C ALA A 47 7.20 -0.73 27.64
N ILE A 48 6.17 -0.50 28.46
CA ILE A 48 4.77 -0.52 28.01
C ILE A 48 4.50 0.65 27.05
N CYS A 49 4.95 1.86 27.40
CA CYS A 49 4.80 3.04 26.54
C CYS A 49 5.48 2.84 25.18
N ALA A 50 6.71 2.30 25.17
CA ALA A 50 7.43 2.01 23.94
C ALA A 50 6.65 1.05 23.03
N LYS A 51 6.10 -0.05 23.58
CA LYS A 51 5.26 -0.98 22.81
C LYS A 51 4.01 -0.32 22.23
N VAL A 52 3.37 0.57 22.99
CA VAL A 52 2.17 1.29 22.53
C VAL A 52 2.52 2.30 21.43
N ILE A 53 3.66 2.97 21.53
CA ILE A 53 4.17 3.90 20.52
C ILE A 53 4.53 3.15 19.22
N GLU A 54 5.14 1.98 19.33
CA GLU A 54 5.52 1.14 18.17
C GLU A 54 4.31 0.53 17.45
N MET A 55 3.17 0.38 18.14
CA MET A 55 1.96 -0.13 17.52
C MET A 55 1.27 0.98 16.70
N PRO A 56 0.98 0.76 15.41
CA PRO A 56 0.21 1.72 14.63
C PRO A 56 -1.18 1.90 15.25
N SER A 57 -1.59 3.15 15.44
CA SER A 57 -2.92 3.47 15.98
C SER A 57 -4.01 3.05 14.98
N ALA A 58 -5.23 2.80 15.47
CA ALA A 58 -6.37 2.46 14.61
C ALA A 58 -6.64 3.54 13.55
N GLU A 59 -6.53 4.81 13.93
CA GLU A 59 -6.67 5.95 13.03
C GLU A 59 -5.54 6.01 11.99
N ARG A 60 -4.31 5.67 12.38
CA ARG A 60 -3.18 5.55 11.45
C ARG A 60 -3.37 4.37 10.49
N LEU A 61 -3.88 3.24 10.97
CA LEU A 61 -4.26 2.08 10.15
C LEU A 61 -5.37 2.43 9.16
N GLU A 62 -6.39 3.15 9.59
CA GLU A 62 -7.50 3.61 8.75
C GLU A 62 -7.04 4.67 7.74
N MET A 63 -6.17 5.60 8.14
CA MET A 63 -5.50 6.53 7.23
C MET A 63 -4.59 5.81 6.25
N LEU A 64 -3.86 4.77 6.67
CA LEU A 64 -3.04 3.94 5.78
C LEU A 64 -3.91 3.25 4.74
N GLN A 65 -5.03 2.66 5.16
CA GLN A 65 -6.02 2.04 4.27
C GLN A 65 -6.65 3.06 3.30
N ASN A 66 -7.04 4.23 3.80
CA ASN A 66 -7.60 5.31 2.99
C ASN A 66 -6.55 5.93 2.04
N ALA A 67 -5.29 6.05 2.50
CA ALA A 67 -4.18 6.48 1.66
C ALA A 67 -3.85 5.43 0.60
N THR A 68 -4.06 4.13 0.86
CA THR A 68 -3.91 3.08 -0.17
C THR A 68 -4.86 3.32 -1.36
N ASN A 69 -5.95 4.05 -1.15
CA ASN A 69 -6.91 4.51 -2.17
C ASN A 69 -6.62 5.92 -2.74
N ALA A 70 -5.55 6.57 -2.30
CA ALA A 70 -5.14 7.91 -2.73
C ALA A 70 -3.67 7.89 -3.17
N TRP A 71 -3.43 7.68 -4.46
CA TRP A 71 -2.15 8.06 -5.05
C TRP A 71 -2.17 9.59 -5.27
N ASP A 72 -1.09 10.27 -4.86
CA ASP A 72 -0.87 11.74 -4.97
C ASP A 72 -1.76 12.70 -4.13
N GLY A 73 -2.53 12.17 -3.17
CA GLY A 73 -3.43 13.01 -2.35
C GLY A 73 -4.72 13.42 -3.08
N GLU A 74 -4.92 12.93 -4.32
CA GLU A 74 -6.19 12.92 -5.01
C GLU A 74 -6.82 11.52 -4.88
N MET A 75 -8.14 11.49 -4.73
CA MET A 75 -8.90 10.22 -4.66
C MET A 75 -8.73 9.50 -5.99
N LYS A 76 -8.26 8.24 -5.99
CA LYS A 76 -8.12 7.44 -7.21
C LYS A 76 -9.44 7.49 -7.99
N GLN A 77 -9.34 7.82 -9.27
CA GLN A 77 -10.52 7.86 -10.13
C GLN A 77 -10.91 6.45 -10.57
N GLU A 78 -12.20 6.22 -10.79
CA GLU A 78 -12.66 5.00 -11.45
C GLU A 78 -12.15 5.00 -12.90
N THR A 79 -11.61 3.86 -13.33
CA THR A 79 -11.11 3.73 -14.70
C THR A 79 -12.23 3.84 -15.72
N LYS A 80 -11.98 4.57 -16.81
CA LYS A 80 -12.88 4.58 -17.99
C LYS A 80 -13.03 3.20 -18.66
N HIS A 81 -12.17 2.25 -18.31
CA HIS A 81 -12.14 0.88 -18.85
C HIS A 81 -12.88 -0.15 -17.98
N ALA A 82 -13.65 0.27 -16.99
CA ALA A 82 -14.32 -0.63 -16.02
C ALA A 82 -15.28 -1.65 -16.65
N ASN A 83 -15.85 -1.32 -17.82
CA ASN A 83 -16.78 -2.20 -18.55
C ASN A 83 -16.10 -3.00 -19.66
N MET A 84 -14.77 -3.01 -19.70
CA MET A 84 -14.01 -3.77 -20.66
C MET A 84 -14.22 -5.27 -20.43
N LYS A 85 -14.37 -6.03 -21.52
CA LYS A 85 -14.58 -7.47 -21.42
C LYS A 85 -13.25 -8.19 -21.58
N PRO A 86 -12.88 -9.07 -20.63
CA PRO A 86 -11.79 -10.01 -20.84
C PRO A 86 -12.02 -10.86 -22.10
N ILE A 87 -10.95 -11.21 -22.79
CA ILE A 87 -10.96 -12.09 -23.95
C ILE A 87 -11.12 -13.53 -23.48
N GLU A 88 -11.96 -14.30 -24.18
CA GLU A 88 -12.07 -15.74 -23.97
C GLU A 88 -10.90 -16.47 -24.63
N ASN A 89 -9.81 -16.67 -23.87
CA ASN A 89 -8.64 -17.43 -24.32
C ASN A 89 -8.36 -18.69 -23.47
N GLY A 90 -9.22 -18.98 -22.47
CA GLY A 90 -9.07 -20.13 -21.58
C GLY A 90 -7.91 -20.03 -20.58
N LYS A 91 -7.33 -18.83 -20.40
CA LYS A 91 -6.24 -18.61 -19.44
C LYS A 91 -6.76 -18.75 -18.00
N ILE A 92 -6.12 -19.61 -17.23
CA ILE A 92 -6.32 -19.72 -15.78
C ILE A 92 -5.03 -19.31 -15.08
N VAL A 93 -5.15 -18.40 -14.12
CA VAL A 93 -4.02 -17.86 -13.36
C VAL A 93 -3.89 -18.64 -12.05
N PRO A 94 -2.70 -19.17 -11.70
CA PRO A 94 -2.51 -19.85 -10.42
C PRO A 94 -2.61 -18.86 -9.25
N TYR A 95 -2.80 -19.37 -8.03
CA TYR A 95 -2.85 -18.54 -6.82
C TYR A 95 -1.47 -18.11 -6.28
N SER A 96 -0.40 -18.69 -6.82
CA SER A 96 0.98 -18.42 -6.39
C SER A 96 1.99 -18.92 -7.43
N GLY A 97 3.27 -18.60 -7.25
CA GLY A 97 4.35 -19.10 -8.10
C GLY A 97 4.39 -18.44 -9.47
N TRP A 98 3.93 -17.20 -9.57
CA TRP A 98 3.95 -16.44 -10.80
C TRP A 98 5.37 -16.08 -11.22
N ALA A 99 5.57 -16.00 -12.54
CA ALA A 99 6.80 -15.51 -13.15
C ALA A 99 6.44 -14.66 -14.36
N CYS A 100 7.30 -13.71 -14.70
CA CYS A 100 7.17 -12.92 -15.92
C CYS A 100 7.26 -13.83 -17.14
N GLU A 101 6.24 -13.78 -17.99
CA GLU A 101 6.10 -14.64 -19.18
C GLU A 101 6.98 -14.20 -20.36
N GLU A 102 7.68 -13.07 -20.24
CA GLU A 102 8.66 -12.62 -21.24
C GLU A 102 9.87 -13.54 -21.31
N ALA A 103 10.24 -13.92 -22.53
CA ALA A 103 11.32 -14.86 -22.79
C ALA A 103 12.64 -14.30 -22.23
N GLY A 104 13.29 -15.08 -21.36
CA GLY A 104 14.57 -14.68 -20.75
C GLY A 104 14.48 -13.71 -19.57
N CYS A 105 13.29 -13.37 -19.06
CA CYS A 105 13.17 -12.47 -17.91
C CYS A 105 13.44 -13.15 -16.56
N GLY A 106 12.73 -14.25 -16.26
CA GLY A 106 12.89 -15.00 -15.00
C GLY A 106 12.49 -14.28 -13.70
N LEU A 107 11.89 -13.08 -13.76
CA LEU A 107 11.46 -12.36 -12.55
C LEU A 107 10.20 -12.99 -11.94
N THR A 108 10.18 -13.10 -10.62
CA THR A 108 9.06 -13.68 -9.82
C THR A 108 8.46 -12.67 -8.84
N GLU A 109 8.86 -11.41 -8.91
CA GLU A 109 8.43 -10.30 -8.04
C GLU A 109 8.06 -9.08 -8.90
N ASN A 110 7.27 -8.15 -8.35
CA ASN A 110 6.79 -6.97 -9.08
C ASN A 110 6.09 -7.37 -10.40
N LEU A 111 5.18 -8.34 -10.29
CA LEU A 111 4.44 -8.90 -11.41
C LEU A 111 3.07 -8.26 -11.51
N TRP A 112 2.67 -8.01 -12.74
CA TRP A 112 1.39 -7.42 -13.09
C TRP A 112 0.63 -8.41 -13.97
N LEU A 113 -0.67 -8.53 -13.74
CA LEU A 113 -1.60 -9.34 -14.51
C LEU A 113 -2.42 -8.39 -15.38
N ASN A 114 -2.47 -8.65 -16.69
CA ASN A 114 -3.35 -7.91 -17.59
C ASN A 114 -4.79 -8.41 -17.46
N LEU A 115 -5.75 -7.50 -17.23
CA LEU A 115 -7.14 -7.84 -16.97
C LEU A 115 -7.94 -8.22 -18.23
N ILE A 116 -7.33 -8.13 -19.42
CA ILE A 116 -8.01 -8.48 -20.68
C ILE A 116 -7.73 -9.93 -21.05
N ASP A 117 -6.46 -10.32 -21.08
CA ASP A 117 -6.04 -11.62 -21.61
C ASP A 117 -5.31 -12.49 -20.59
N GLY A 118 -5.05 -11.95 -19.39
CA GLY A 118 -4.40 -12.68 -18.31
C GLY A 118 -2.90 -12.85 -18.47
N ALA A 119 -2.25 -12.06 -19.34
CA ALA A 119 -0.79 -12.08 -19.47
C ALA A 119 -0.12 -11.60 -18.17
N ILE A 120 0.95 -12.28 -17.75
CA ILE A 120 1.72 -11.92 -16.54
C ILE A 120 3.09 -11.39 -16.93
N ARG A 121 3.38 -10.14 -16.59
CA ARG A 121 4.65 -9.48 -16.96
C ARG A 121 5.20 -8.67 -15.79
N CYS A 122 6.53 -8.51 -15.74
CA CYS A 122 7.16 -7.68 -14.73
C CYS A 122 6.93 -6.18 -15.00
N GLY A 123 6.80 -5.43 -13.92
CA GLY A 123 6.57 -4.00 -13.96
C GLY A 123 7.82 -3.19 -14.28
N ARG A 124 7.67 -1.88 -14.10
CA ARG A 124 8.80 -0.94 -14.12
C ARG A 124 9.66 -1.06 -12.87
N SER A 125 10.93 -0.75 -13.06
CA SER A 125 11.92 -0.72 -11.99
C SER A 125 11.80 0.61 -11.24
N GLN A 126 11.43 0.59 -9.97
CA GLN A 126 11.14 1.78 -9.15
C GLN A 126 12.09 1.85 -7.96
N PHE A 127 12.48 3.05 -7.53
CA PHE A 127 13.25 3.20 -6.30
C PHE A 127 12.31 2.99 -5.11
N ILE A 128 12.56 1.94 -4.33
CA ILE A 128 11.76 1.61 -3.15
C ILE A 128 12.32 2.33 -1.92
N SER A 129 13.65 2.42 -1.80
CA SER A 129 14.34 3.09 -0.71
C SER A 129 15.71 3.56 -1.16
N GLU A 130 16.41 4.34 -0.34
CA GLU A 130 17.76 4.81 -0.64
C GLU A 130 18.70 3.61 -0.91
N GLY A 131 19.06 3.42 -2.17
CA GLY A 131 19.89 2.30 -2.63
C GLY A 131 19.16 0.99 -2.94
N GLN A 132 17.84 0.87 -2.73
CA GLN A 132 17.07 -0.31 -3.15
C GLN A 132 16.08 0.02 -4.26
N LYS A 133 16.17 -0.73 -5.36
CA LYS A 133 15.30 -0.63 -6.53
C LYS A 133 14.48 -1.91 -6.67
N SER A 134 13.19 -1.78 -6.95
CA SER A 134 12.36 -2.91 -7.35
C SER A 134 12.92 -3.51 -8.64
N LYS A 135 12.99 -4.85 -8.70
CA LYS A 135 13.35 -5.51 -9.95
C LYS A 135 12.17 -5.38 -10.93
N GLY A 136 12.48 -5.03 -12.16
CA GLY A 136 11.48 -4.82 -13.20
C GLY A 136 12.17 -4.46 -14.51
N ASN A 137 11.71 -5.06 -15.61
CA ASN A 137 12.32 -4.88 -16.94
C ASN A 137 11.38 -4.14 -17.91
N ASN A 138 10.31 -3.51 -17.40
CA ASN A 138 9.29 -2.81 -18.18
C ASN A 138 8.49 -3.71 -19.15
N HIS A 139 8.50 -5.03 -18.97
CA HIS A 139 7.83 -5.93 -19.90
C HIS A 139 6.32 -5.72 -19.96
N MET A 140 5.67 -5.34 -18.85
CA MET A 140 4.24 -5.03 -18.91
C MET A 140 3.95 -3.77 -19.74
N LYS A 141 4.80 -2.74 -19.67
CA LYS A 141 4.66 -1.55 -20.52
C LYS A 141 4.89 -1.87 -21.99
N GLN A 142 5.91 -2.66 -22.31
CA GLN A 142 6.17 -3.11 -23.69
C GLN A 142 5.01 -3.95 -24.22
N TYR A 143 4.41 -4.79 -23.37
CA TYR A 143 3.23 -5.58 -23.70
C TYR A 143 2.03 -4.70 -24.02
N TYR A 144 1.79 -3.66 -23.21
CA TYR A 144 0.78 -2.65 -23.51
C TYR A 144 1.05 -1.96 -24.86
N ASP A 145 2.28 -1.53 -25.13
CA ASP A 145 2.63 -0.86 -26.38
C ASP A 145 2.39 -1.73 -27.63
N ALA A 146 2.47 -3.05 -27.48
CA ALA A 146 2.21 -4.00 -28.56
C ALA A 146 0.72 -4.37 -28.72
N THR A 147 -0.05 -4.38 -27.63
CA THR A 147 -1.42 -4.92 -27.61
C THR A 147 -2.52 -3.87 -27.45
N GLY A 148 -2.21 -2.73 -26.83
CA GLY A 148 -3.16 -1.71 -26.43
C GLY A 148 -4.02 -2.08 -25.21
N PHE A 149 -3.66 -3.14 -24.47
CA PHE A 149 -4.44 -3.65 -23.33
C PHE A 149 -4.16 -2.83 -22.05
N PRO A 150 -5.05 -1.90 -21.63
CA PRO A 150 -4.63 -0.80 -20.77
C PRO A 150 -4.64 -1.12 -19.28
N LEU A 151 -5.49 -2.07 -18.83
CA LEU A 151 -5.69 -2.34 -17.42
C LEU A 151 -4.86 -3.51 -16.91
N VAL A 152 -4.13 -3.26 -15.83
CA VAL A 152 -3.32 -4.27 -15.14
C VAL A 152 -3.50 -4.20 -13.64
N VAL A 153 -3.42 -5.35 -12.97
CA VAL A 153 -3.45 -5.47 -11.50
C VAL A 153 -2.13 -6.04 -10.99
N LYS A 154 -1.59 -5.48 -9.91
CA LYS A 154 -0.35 -5.99 -9.31
C LYS A 154 -0.62 -7.24 -8.49
N LEU A 155 0.02 -8.34 -8.88
CA LEU A 155 -0.08 -9.61 -8.17
C LEU A 155 0.52 -9.48 -6.76
N GLY A 156 -0.10 -10.14 -5.79
CA GLY A 156 0.30 -10.08 -4.38
C GLY A 156 -0.27 -8.90 -3.59
N THR A 157 -0.88 -7.91 -4.22
CA THR A 157 -1.56 -6.78 -3.53
C THR A 157 -3.07 -6.95 -3.37
N ILE A 158 -3.62 -8.05 -3.88
CA ILE A 158 -5.07 -8.30 -3.93
C ILE A 158 -5.57 -8.77 -2.56
N GLU A 159 -6.51 -8.04 -1.98
CA GLU A 159 -7.19 -8.36 -0.71
C GLU A 159 -8.58 -7.71 -0.67
N ASN A 160 -9.63 -8.49 -0.33
CA ASN A 160 -11.00 -7.98 -0.13
C ASN A 160 -11.50 -7.02 -1.23
N GLU A 161 -11.31 -7.38 -2.51
CA GLU A 161 -11.67 -6.58 -3.71
C GLU A 161 -10.84 -5.29 -3.90
N THR A 162 -9.85 -5.06 -3.06
CA THR A 162 -8.88 -3.99 -3.22
C THR A 162 -7.57 -4.55 -3.79
N ALA A 163 -6.97 -3.83 -4.73
CA ALA A 163 -5.67 -4.16 -5.29
C ALA A 163 -5.02 -2.91 -5.90
N ASP A 164 -3.70 -2.96 -6.12
CA ASP A 164 -3.03 -1.94 -6.92
C ASP A 164 -3.36 -2.17 -8.41
N VAL A 165 -4.31 -1.40 -8.94
CA VAL A 165 -4.69 -1.39 -10.37
C VAL A 165 -4.07 -0.17 -11.04
N TYR A 166 -3.49 -0.37 -12.22
CA TYR A 166 -2.89 0.68 -13.05
C TYR A 166 -3.50 0.66 -14.44
N SER A 167 -3.77 1.84 -14.99
CA SER A 167 -4.23 2.03 -16.35
C SER A 167 -3.13 2.69 -17.16
N TYR A 168 -2.56 1.99 -18.15
CA TYR A 168 -1.55 2.56 -19.05
C TYR A 168 -2.09 3.60 -20.01
N ASP A 169 -3.39 3.60 -20.26
CA ASP A 169 -4.05 4.59 -21.12
C ASP A 169 -4.42 5.88 -20.36
N GLU A 170 -4.65 5.78 -19.06
CA GLU A 170 -4.85 6.94 -18.16
C GLU A 170 -3.54 7.40 -17.52
N ASP A 171 -2.48 6.60 -17.65
CA ASP A 171 -1.16 6.74 -17.02
C ASP A 171 -1.23 6.96 -15.50
N ASP A 172 -2.19 6.31 -14.85
CA ASP A 172 -2.50 6.53 -13.43
C ASP A 172 -2.97 5.25 -12.72
N ALA A 173 -2.86 5.28 -11.39
CA ALA A 173 -3.48 4.30 -10.51
C ALA A 173 -4.98 4.55 -10.42
N VAL A 174 -5.77 3.53 -10.72
CA VAL A 174 -7.22 3.64 -10.89
C VAL A 174 -7.97 2.70 -9.95
N ILE A 175 -9.25 2.95 -9.75
CA ILE A 175 -10.18 2.00 -9.13
C ILE A 175 -10.92 1.26 -10.25
N ASP A 176 -10.92 -0.07 -10.17
CA ASP A 176 -11.74 -0.92 -11.01
C ASP A 176 -12.96 -1.41 -10.20
N PRO A 177 -14.17 -0.85 -10.41
CA PRO A 177 -15.36 -1.26 -9.68
C PRO A 177 -15.80 -2.69 -9.98
N ASN A 178 -15.30 -3.28 -11.08
CA ASN A 178 -15.63 -4.64 -11.52
C ASN A 178 -14.47 -5.62 -11.30
N LEU A 179 -13.49 -5.29 -10.47
CA LEU A 179 -12.27 -6.07 -10.26
C LEU A 179 -12.57 -7.54 -9.91
N ARG A 180 -13.55 -7.82 -9.04
CA ARG A 180 -13.95 -9.19 -8.70
C ARG A 180 -14.36 -9.98 -9.94
N SER A 181 -15.14 -9.37 -10.84
CA SER A 181 -15.59 -10.02 -12.07
C SER A 181 -14.42 -10.27 -13.03
N HIS A 182 -13.50 -9.32 -13.16
CA HIS A 182 -12.33 -9.48 -14.02
C HIS A 182 -11.39 -10.59 -13.50
N LEU A 183 -11.15 -10.66 -12.19
CA LEU A 183 -10.33 -11.71 -11.58
C LEU A 183 -11.00 -13.09 -11.68
N ALA A 184 -12.32 -13.17 -11.50
CA ALA A 184 -13.07 -14.41 -11.61
C ALA A 184 -12.97 -15.03 -13.01
N HIS A 185 -12.87 -14.22 -14.07
CA HIS A 185 -12.65 -14.69 -15.44
C HIS A 185 -11.39 -15.55 -15.57
N PHE A 186 -10.34 -15.21 -14.83
CA PHE A 186 -9.06 -15.94 -14.81
C PHE A 186 -9.00 -17.06 -13.76
N GLY A 187 -10.13 -17.38 -13.11
CA GLY A 187 -10.23 -18.41 -12.08
C GLY A 187 -9.69 -17.99 -10.71
N LEU A 188 -9.47 -16.69 -10.50
CA LEU A 188 -9.03 -16.13 -9.22
C LEU A 188 -10.23 -15.72 -8.37
N ASP A 189 -10.40 -16.42 -7.26
CA ASP A 189 -11.37 -16.04 -6.23
C ASP A 189 -10.70 -15.08 -5.24
N VAL A 190 -11.25 -13.87 -5.16
CA VAL A 190 -10.74 -12.77 -4.32
C VAL A 190 -10.72 -13.17 -2.84
N ASP A 191 -11.70 -13.98 -2.41
CA ASP A 191 -11.83 -14.37 -1.00
C ASP A 191 -10.79 -15.43 -0.59
N ARG A 192 -10.12 -16.06 -1.57
CA ARG A 192 -9.03 -17.02 -1.37
C ARG A 192 -7.65 -16.39 -1.53
N LEU A 193 -7.57 -15.19 -2.12
CA LEU A 193 -6.34 -14.43 -2.25
C LEU A 193 -6.08 -13.68 -0.94
N HIS A 194 -4.82 -13.76 -0.49
CA HIS A 194 -4.33 -12.99 0.64
C HIS A 194 -3.17 -12.14 0.16
N LYS A 195 -3.03 -10.94 0.72
CA LYS A 195 -1.95 -10.02 0.39
C LYS A 195 -0.59 -10.66 0.72
N THR A 196 0.23 -10.89 -0.29
CA THR A 196 1.59 -11.45 -0.16
C THR A 196 2.69 -10.42 -0.43
N GLU A 197 2.34 -9.29 -1.04
CA GLU A 197 3.26 -8.19 -1.34
C GLU A 197 2.73 -6.87 -0.79
N LYS A 198 3.65 -6.01 -0.35
CA LYS A 198 3.31 -4.63 0.00
C LYS A 198 2.84 -3.87 -1.23
N SER A 199 1.81 -3.04 -1.05
CA SER A 199 1.39 -2.05 -2.04
C SER A 199 2.56 -1.09 -2.32
N THR A 200 2.59 -0.56 -3.53
CA THR A 200 3.55 0.49 -3.92
C THR A 200 3.56 1.68 -2.95
N LEU A 201 2.41 2.08 -2.43
CA LEU A 201 2.34 3.17 -1.45
C LEU A 201 2.88 2.78 -0.07
N GLU A 202 2.65 1.54 0.38
CA GLU A 202 3.19 1.06 1.67
C GLU A 202 4.72 1.07 1.65
N LEU A 203 5.32 0.79 0.49
CA LEU A 203 6.77 0.88 0.28
C LEU A 203 7.28 2.33 0.39
N GLU A 204 6.53 3.30 -0.14
CA GLU A 204 6.86 4.74 -0.06
C GLU A 204 6.66 5.31 1.36
N LEU A 205 5.64 4.87 2.08
CA LEU A 205 5.40 5.32 3.46
C LEU A 205 6.45 4.76 4.44
N ASP A 206 6.89 3.51 4.25
CA ASP A 206 8.05 2.95 4.95
C ASP A 206 9.30 3.83 4.78
N MET A 207 9.47 4.48 3.61
CA MET A 207 10.57 5.40 3.32
C MET A 207 10.47 6.69 4.16
N ASN A 208 9.27 7.27 4.25
CA ASN A 208 9.03 8.47 5.05
C ASN A 208 9.23 8.22 6.55
N GLN A 209 8.77 7.08 7.09
CA GLN A 209 8.97 6.73 8.50
C GLN A 209 10.44 6.49 8.87
N LYS A 210 11.23 5.86 8.00
CA LYS A 210 12.67 5.61 8.27
C LYS A 210 13.52 6.88 8.24
N CYS A 211 13.13 7.87 7.43
CA CYS A 211 13.81 9.16 7.38
C CYS A 211 13.61 9.97 8.68
N VAL A 212 12.47 9.80 9.37
CA VAL A 212 12.18 10.48 10.64
C VAL A 212 12.95 9.86 11.81
N THR A 213 13.01 8.51 11.90
CA THR A 213 13.69 7.83 13.01
C THR A 213 15.21 8.03 13.01
N THR A 214 15.82 8.20 11.84
CA THR A 214 17.26 8.51 11.72
C THR A 214 17.62 9.94 12.10
N LYS A 215 16.69 10.90 11.99
CA LYS A 215 16.88 12.27 12.50
C LYS A 215 16.70 12.35 14.02
N ALA A 216 15.76 11.61 14.59
CA ALA A 216 15.55 11.55 16.05
C ALA A 216 16.69 10.87 16.81
N ALA A 217 17.43 9.95 16.17
CA ALA A 217 18.59 9.30 16.80
C ALA A 217 19.87 10.15 16.82
N LYS A 218 19.86 11.36 16.23
CA LYS A 218 21.00 12.29 16.16
C LYS A 218 20.76 13.63 16.87
N ALA A 219 19.68 13.78 17.63
CA ALA A 219 19.40 14.96 18.45
C ALA A 219 19.53 14.64 19.95
#